data_AF-A0A444XII4-F1
#
_entry.id   AF-A0A444XII4-F1
#
_cell.length_a   1.000
_cell.length_b   1.000
_cell.length_c   1.000
_cell.angle_alpha   90.00
_cell.angle_beta   90.00
_cell.angle_gamma   90.00
#
_symmetry.space_group_name_H-M   'P 1'
#
loop_
_entity.id
_entity.type
_entity.pdbx_description
1 polymer ?
#
loop_
_entity_poly.entity_id
_entity_poly.type
_entity_poly.pdbx_seq_one_letter_code
_entity_poly.pdbx_strand_id
1 'polypeptide(L)'
;MHMYSVPTSQIMGFMAGQAGGYARAGFTKKDLDNHLDKSRHLRILGGDANATISYLLGKADIDPMAMAQYSSTAEDWLGSLFWADGICRQTCIFGFAILDNEMASTYKWLLANFLEVMMNKYPKVVVTDADEAMKEVINEIFQIQPIDCADGIFRKMLL
;
A
#
# COMPACT_ATOMS: atom_id res chain seq x y z
N MET A 1 28.76 -10.42 0.34
CA MET A 1 28.11 -11.42 -0.53
C MET A 1 27.36 -10.64 -1.61
N HIS A 2 27.78 -10.76 -2.86
CA HIS A 2 27.35 -9.93 -4.01
C HIS A 2 25.99 -10.39 -4.56
N MET A 3 25.08 -9.46 -4.87
CA MET A 3 24.03 -9.71 -5.87
C MET A 3 23.98 -8.53 -6.85
N TYR A 4 24.61 -8.75 -8.00
CA TYR A 4 24.69 -7.83 -9.12
C TYR A 4 23.29 -7.58 -9.69
N SER A 5 22.95 -6.31 -9.90
CA SER A 5 21.85 -5.92 -10.80
C SER A 5 22.23 -6.35 -12.22
N VAL A 6 21.80 -7.54 -12.63
CA VAL A 6 21.99 -8.00 -14.01
C VAL A 6 21.28 -7.01 -14.94
N PRO A 7 21.96 -6.44 -15.95
CA PRO A 7 21.36 -5.50 -16.88
C PRO A 7 20.15 -6.11 -17.59
N THR A 8 19.05 -5.36 -17.71
CA THR A 8 17.81 -5.82 -18.38
C THR A 8 18.09 -6.36 -19.78
N SER A 9 19.05 -5.78 -20.51
CA SER A 9 19.46 -6.24 -21.83
C SER A 9 19.99 -7.69 -21.83
N GLN A 10 20.69 -8.09 -20.77
CA GLN A 10 21.25 -9.42 -20.61
C GLN A 10 20.16 -10.45 -20.27
N ILE A 11 19.22 -10.07 -19.41
CA ILE A 11 18.03 -10.87 -19.08
C ILE A 11 17.17 -11.07 -20.33
N MET A 12 16.94 -10.00 -21.09
CA MET A 12 16.14 -10.03 -22.32
C MET A 12 16.78 -10.92 -23.38
N GLY A 13 18.11 -10.84 -23.56
CA GLY A 13 18.83 -11.70 -24.50
C GLY A 13 18.71 -13.18 -24.16
N PHE A 14 18.78 -13.52 -22.87
CA PHE A 14 18.60 -14.89 -22.40
C PHE A 14 17.18 -15.41 -22.68
N MET A 15 16.16 -14.65 -22.31
CA MET A 15 14.76 -15.06 -22.51
C MET A 15 14.39 -15.15 -24.00
N ALA A 16 14.87 -14.21 -24.82
CA ALA A 16 14.71 -14.27 -26.28
C ALA A 16 15.41 -15.51 -26.86
N GLY A 17 16.57 -15.89 -26.34
CA GLY A 17 17.26 -17.12 -26.73
C GLY A 17 16.43 -18.38 -26.46
N GLN A 18 15.80 -18.48 -25.28
CA GLN A 18 14.93 -19.61 -24.95
C GLN A 18 13.64 -19.64 -25.79
N ALA A 19 13.08 -18.48 -26.12
CA ALA A 19 11.90 -18.36 -26.96
C ALA A 19 12.17 -18.56 -28.47
N GLY A 20 13.43 -18.72 -28.88
CA GLY A 20 13.80 -18.87 -30.29
C GLY A 20 13.76 -17.55 -31.07
N GLY A 21 14.04 -16.43 -30.41
CA GLY A 21 14.15 -15.09 -30.97
C GLY A 21 13.24 -14.08 -30.28
N TYR A 22 13.58 -12.78 -30.40
CA TYR A 22 12.82 -11.69 -29.79
C TYR A 22 11.35 -11.63 -30.24
N ALA A 23 11.06 -11.97 -31.50
CA ALA A 23 9.70 -11.99 -32.03
C ALA A 23 8.80 -13.07 -31.40
N ARG A 24 9.39 -14.08 -30.75
CA ARG A 24 8.71 -15.22 -30.13
C ARG A 24 8.66 -15.14 -28.60
N ALA A 25 9.34 -14.16 -28.00
CA ALA A 25 9.38 -13.99 -26.55
C ALA A 25 8.02 -13.66 -25.94
N GLY A 26 7.11 -13.04 -26.70
CA GLY A 26 5.75 -12.73 -26.25
C GLY A 26 5.65 -11.51 -25.31
N PHE A 27 6.76 -10.83 -25.03
CA PHE A 27 6.80 -9.60 -24.24
C PHE A 27 7.93 -8.69 -24.73
N THR A 28 7.84 -7.40 -24.44
CA THR A 28 8.82 -6.39 -24.85
C THR A 28 9.83 -6.11 -23.75
N LYS A 29 10.93 -5.43 -24.11
CA LYS A 29 11.87 -4.89 -23.12
C LYS A 29 11.17 -3.97 -22.10
N LYS A 30 10.18 -3.18 -22.55
CA LYS A 30 9.40 -2.31 -21.66
C LYS A 30 8.61 -3.12 -20.64
N ASP A 31 8.06 -4.27 -21.02
CA ASP A 31 7.33 -5.14 -20.09
C ASP A 31 8.28 -5.76 -19.05
N LEU A 32 9.49 -6.13 -19.49
CA LEU A 32 10.53 -6.63 -18.59
C LEU A 32 11.03 -5.55 -17.63
N ASP A 33 11.27 -4.34 -18.12
CA ASP A 33 11.65 -3.20 -17.29
C ASP A 33 10.51 -2.87 -16.30
N ASN A 34 9.25 -2.78 -16.75
CA ASN A 34 8.08 -2.57 -15.88
C ASN A 34 7.93 -3.66 -14.81
N HIS A 35 8.17 -4.92 -15.17
CA HIS A 35 8.09 -6.04 -14.23
C HIS A 35 9.20 -5.94 -13.18
N LEU A 36 10.44 -5.67 -13.58
CA LEU A 36 11.57 -5.50 -12.66
C LEU A 36 11.39 -4.27 -11.77
N ASP A 37 10.86 -3.19 -12.30
CA ASP A 37 10.56 -1.96 -11.57
C ASP A 37 9.47 -2.20 -10.52
N LYS A 38 8.38 -2.87 -10.90
CA LYS A 38 7.33 -3.32 -9.97
C LYS A 38 7.88 -4.23 -8.86
N SER A 39 8.77 -5.17 -9.19
CA SER A 39 9.41 -6.06 -8.21
C SER A 39 10.40 -5.33 -7.28
N ARG A 40 10.98 -4.21 -7.71
CA ARG A 40 11.95 -3.41 -6.92
C ARG A 40 11.25 -2.42 -6.00
N HIS A 41 10.18 -1.77 -6.47
CA HIS A 41 9.42 -0.79 -5.68
C HIS A 41 8.68 -1.43 -4.50
N LEU A 42 8.19 -2.66 -4.65
CA LEU A 42 7.43 -3.35 -3.60
C LEU A 42 8.30 -4.11 -2.60
N ARG A 43 9.61 -4.28 -2.85
CA ARG A 43 10.49 -5.04 -1.96
C ARG A 43 10.93 -4.20 -0.76
N ILE A 44 10.67 -4.70 0.45
CA ILE A 44 11.15 -4.06 1.68
C ILE A 44 12.68 -4.15 1.73
N LEU A 45 13.29 -5.28 1.37
CA LEU A 45 14.74 -5.41 1.41
C LEU A 45 15.42 -4.78 0.17
N GLY A 46 16.05 -3.62 0.38
CA GLY A 46 16.90 -2.93 -0.60
C GLY A 46 16.15 -2.21 -1.72
N GLY A 47 14.83 -2.06 -1.60
CA GLY A 47 13.98 -1.27 -2.51
C GLY A 47 13.52 0.05 -1.90
N ASP A 48 12.80 0.85 -2.69
CA ASP A 48 12.30 2.18 -2.29
C ASP A 48 11.29 2.12 -1.12
N ALA A 49 10.61 0.98 -0.94
CA ALA A 49 9.77 0.72 0.21
C ALA A 49 10.56 0.84 1.53
N ASN A 50 11.81 0.38 1.58
CA ASN A 50 12.64 0.48 2.79
C ASN A 50 12.89 1.93 3.19
N ALA A 51 13.22 2.76 2.21
CA ALA A 51 13.53 4.17 2.43
C ALA A 51 12.27 4.92 2.89
N THR A 52 11.12 4.62 2.29
CA THR A 52 9.83 5.18 2.67
C THR A 52 9.44 4.77 4.09
N ILE A 53 9.52 3.48 4.42
CA ILE A 53 9.23 2.96 5.77
C ILE A 53 10.17 3.61 6.80
N SER A 54 11.47 3.61 6.52
CA SER A 54 12.48 4.21 7.42
C SER A 54 12.25 5.69 7.65
N TYR A 55 11.86 6.43 6.61
CA TYR A 55 11.53 7.85 6.72
C TYR A 55 10.29 8.08 7.60
N LEU A 56 9.20 7.33 7.36
CA LEU A 56 7.95 7.50 8.10
C LEU A 56 8.05 7.04 9.57
N LEU A 57 8.76 5.94 9.83
CA LEU A 57 9.10 5.52 11.20
C LEU A 57 9.96 6.58 11.89
N GLY A 58 10.99 7.11 11.22
CA GLY A 58 11.81 8.18 11.78
C GLY A 58 11.01 9.46 12.07
N LYS A 59 9.96 9.74 11.31
CA LYS A 59 9.02 10.85 11.62
C LYS A 59 8.19 10.56 12.87
N ALA A 60 7.70 9.33 13.02
CA ALA A 60 6.97 8.90 14.22
C ALA A 60 7.85 8.87 15.49
N ASP A 61 9.16 8.62 15.35
CA ASP A 61 10.11 8.72 16.46
C ASP A 61 10.33 10.16 16.94
N ILE A 62 10.22 11.14 16.02
CA ILE A 62 10.41 12.57 16.33
C ILE A 62 9.13 13.18 16.92
N ASP A 63 7.98 12.80 16.40
CA ASP A 63 6.67 13.25 16.87
C ASP A 63 5.90 12.08 17.49
N PRO A 64 5.85 11.98 18.85
CA PRO A 64 5.15 10.89 19.54
C PRO A 64 3.66 10.79 19.21
N MET A 65 3.07 11.83 18.63
CA MET A 65 1.68 11.82 18.20
C MET A 65 1.50 11.28 16.78
N ALA A 66 2.55 11.29 15.95
CA ALA A 66 2.53 10.67 14.62
C ALA A 66 2.63 9.15 14.73
N MET A 67 1.98 8.45 13.80
CA MET A 67 1.93 6.99 13.77
C MET A 67 2.29 6.48 12.38
N ALA A 68 3.13 5.46 12.33
CA ALA A 68 3.49 4.74 11.12
C ALA A 68 3.39 3.23 11.40
N GLN A 69 2.61 2.50 10.62
CA GLN A 69 2.51 1.04 10.70
C GLN A 69 2.65 0.43 9.31
N TYR A 70 3.20 -0.77 9.24
CA TYR A 70 3.30 -1.50 7.98
C TYR A 70 3.19 -3.00 8.21
N SER A 71 2.77 -3.72 7.16
CA SER A 71 2.79 -5.18 7.10
C SER A 71 3.68 -5.64 5.95
N SER A 72 4.30 -6.81 6.12
CA SER A 72 5.09 -7.46 5.08
C SER A 72 4.39 -8.74 4.62
N THR A 73 4.50 -9.06 3.34
CA THR A 73 4.06 -10.34 2.79
C THR A 73 5.08 -11.45 3.10
N ALA A 74 4.74 -12.70 2.81
CA ALA A 74 5.64 -13.84 2.96
C ALA A 74 6.90 -13.77 2.07
N GLU A 75 6.92 -12.88 1.07
CA GLU A 75 8.03 -12.68 0.13
C GLU A 75 8.88 -11.45 0.45
N ASP A 76 8.80 -10.91 1.67
CA ASP A 76 9.44 -9.66 2.10
C ASP A 76 9.07 -8.44 1.24
N TRP A 77 7.86 -8.46 0.68
CA TRP A 77 7.29 -7.30 0.00
C TRP A 77 6.47 -6.48 0.98
N LEU A 78 6.35 -5.19 0.71
CA LEU A 78 5.45 -4.32 1.44
C LEU A 78 4.02 -4.74 1.11
N GLY A 79 3.31 -5.22 2.13
CA GLY A 79 1.90 -5.55 2.04
C GLY A 79 1.08 -4.27 2.14
N SER A 80 0.94 -3.76 3.36
CA SER A 80 0.26 -2.51 3.62
C SER A 80 1.15 -1.51 4.35
N LEU A 81 0.95 -0.22 4.13
CA LEU A 81 1.60 0.89 4.83
C LEU A 81 0.53 1.87 5.26
N PHE A 82 0.57 2.30 6.51
CA PHE A 82 -0.31 3.29 7.10
C PHE A 82 0.52 4.38 7.77
N TRP A 83 0.17 5.65 7.52
CA TRP A 83 0.76 6.79 8.20
C TRP A 83 -0.28 7.85 8.55
N ALA A 84 -0.15 8.42 9.74
CA ALA A 84 -0.94 9.56 10.22
C ALA A 84 -0.03 10.55 10.96
N ASP A 85 -0.26 11.85 10.75
CA ASP A 85 0.50 12.89 11.45
C ASP A 85 0.04 13.05 12.92
N GLY A 86 0.84 13.73 13.76
CA GLY A 86 0.48 13.95 15.15
C GLY A 86 -0.50 15.08 15.42
N ILE A 87 -0.62 16.04 14.51
CA ILE A 87 -1.60 17.14 14.56
C ILE A 87 -3.02 16.57 14.33
N CYS A 88 -3.13 15.49 13.57
CA CYS A 88 -4.33 14.77 13.19
C CYS A 88 -5.07 14.10 14.35
N ARG A 89 -4.38 13.86 15.48
CA ARG A 89 -5.01 13.30 16.70
C ARG A 89 -6.01 14.26 17.36
N GLN A 90 -6.01 15.55 17.02
CA GLN A 90 -6.85 16.55 17.71
C GLN A 90 -8.07 17.05 16.92
N THR A 91 -8.03 17.08 15.58
CA THR A 91 -9.08 17.80 14.80
C THR A 91 -9.56 17.09 13.53
N CYS A 92 -8.66 16.62 12.66
CA CYS A 92 -8.99 15.93 11.41
C CYS A 92 -7.88 14.94 11.09
N ILE A 93 -8.20 13.68 10.79
CA ILE A 93 -7.17 12.72 10.40
C ILE A 93 -6.89 12.83 8.91
N PHE A 94 -5.74 13.42 8.59
CA PHE A 94 -5.06 13.21 7.32
C PHE A 94 -4.11 12.03 7.49
N GLY A 95 -4.53 10.88 6.96
CA GLY A 95 -3.70 9.70 6.84
C GLY A 95 -3.88 9.10 5.46
N PHE A 96 -2.90 8.32 5.02
CA PHE A 96 -3.03 7.52 3.82
C PHE A 96 -2.63 6.10 4.12
N ALA A 97 -3.21 5.18 3.34
CA ALA A 97 -2.79 3.80 3.35
C ALA A 97 -2.56 3.28 1.95
N ILE A 98 -1.49 2.51 1.80
CA ILE A 98 -1.24 1.69 0.62
C ILE A 98 -1.62 0.28 1.03
N LEU A 99 -2.49 -0.36 0.27
CA LEU A 99 -2.95 -1.73 0.51
C LEU A 99 -2.47 -2.64 -0.62
N ASP A 100 -2.15 -3.89 -0.29
CA ASP A 100 -1.73 -4.91 -1.26
C ASP A 100 -2.90 -5.46 -2.07
N ASN A 101 -4.10 -5.48 -1.47
CA ASN A 101 -5.31 -5.95 -2.10
C ASN A 101 -6.56 -5.26 -1.53
N GLU A 102 -7.68 -5.39 -2.26
CA GLU A 102 -8.98 -4.82 -1.94
C GLU A 102 -9.89 -5.84 -1.24
N MET A 103 -9.36 -6.57 -0.26
CA MET A 103 -10.11 -7.58 0.49
C MET A 103 -10.57 -7.07 1.85
N ALA A 104 -11.67 -7.65 2.35
CA ALA A 104 -12.22 -7.34 3.67
C ALA A 104 -11.18 -7.44 4.80
N SER A 105 -10.28 -8.44 4.77
CA SER A 105 -9.20 -8.58 5.75
C SER A 105 -8.24 -7.40 5.79
N THR A 106 -7.92 -6.84 4.63
CA THR A 106 -6.97 -5.75 4.46
C THR A 106 -7.60 -4.42 4.87
N TYR A 107 -8.87 -4.21 4.53
CA TYR A 107 -9.66 -3.10 5.06
C TYR A 107 -9.85 -3.19 6.58
N LYS A 108 -10.03 -4.39 7.12
CA LYS A 108 -10.16 -4.60 8.57
C LYS A 108 -8.90 -4.16 9.30
N TRP A 109 -7.73 -4.53 8.77
CA TRP A 109 -6.45 -4.07 9.27
C TRP A 109 -6.33 -2.54 9.19
N LEU A 110 -6.69 -1.94 8.06
CA LEU A 110 -6.66 -0.49 7.87
C LEU A 110 -7.55 0.27 8.87
N LEU A 111 -8.81 -0.16 9.00
CA LEU A 111 -9.78 0.50 9.86
C LEU A 111 -9.44 0.34 11.35
N ALA A 112 -8.87 -0.79 11.74
CA ALA A 112 -8.36 -1.00 13.09
C ALA A 112 -7.21 -0.02 13.41
N ASN A 113 -6.26 0.16 12.47
CA ASN A 113 -5.19 1.15 12.58
C ASN A 113 -5.75 2.57 12.72
N PHE A 114 -6.72 2.92 11.88
CA PHE A 114 -7.39 4.23 11.96
C PHE A 114 -8.07 4.46 13.32
N LEU A 115 -8.73 3.45 13.87
CA LEU A 115 -9.40 3.55 15.16
C LEU A 115 -8.40 3.77 16.31
N GLU A 116 -7.25 3.09 16.25
CA GLU A 116 -6.17 3.28 17.22
C GLU A 116 -5.63 4.72 17.19
N VAL A 117 -5.44 5.28 15.99
CA VAL A 117 -5.01 6.67 15.80
C VAL A 117 -6.06 7.65 16.33
N MET A 118 -7.36 7.34 16.15
CA MET A 118 -8.49 8.09 16.72
C MET A 118 -8.63 7.95 18.25
N MET A 119 -7.70 7.29 18.95
CA MET A 119 -7.83 6.99 20.38
C MET A 119 -9.11 6.22 20.70
N ASN A 120 -9.47 5.27 19.82
CA ASN A 120 -10.71 4.49 19.90
C ASN A 120 -11.99 5.33 19.88
N LYS A 121 -11.93 6.55 19.31
CA LYS A 121 -13.12 7.33 19.00
C LYS A 121 -13.67 6.90 17.65
N TYR A 122 -14.94 6.56 17.62
CA TYR A 122 -15.62 6.18 16.40
C TYR A 122 -15.92 7.41 15.53
N PRO A 123 -15.71 7.29 14.21
CA PRO A 123 -16.12 8.34 13.29
C PRO A 123 -17.66 8.45 13.30
N LYS A 124 -18.16 9.68 13.13
CA LYS A 124 -19.62 9.92 13.04
C LYS A 124 -20.16 9.72 11.63
N VAL A 125 -19.30 9.92 10.64
CA VAL A 125 -19.61 9.85 9.22
C VAL A 125 -18.43 9.18 8.54
N VAL A 126 -18.69 8.31 7.57
CA VAL A 126 -17.68 7.71 6.71
C VAL A 126 -18.20 7.81 5.29
N VAL A 127 -17.36 8.31 4.38
CA VAL A 127 -17.69 8.41 2.96
C VAL A 127 -16.79 7.44 2.19
N THR A 128 -17.38 6.58 1.35
CA THR A 128 -16.65 5.59 0.55
C THR A 128 -17.07 5.65 -0.91
N ASP A 129 -16.33 4.95 -1.78
CA ASP A 129 -16.60 4.82 -3.22
C ASP A 129 -17.60 3.68 -3.55
N ALA A 130 -18.40 3.28 -2.58
CA ALA A 130 -19.34 2.17 -2.65
C ALA A 130 -18.73 0.76 -2.74
N ASP A 131 -17.44 0.56 -2.41
CA ASP A 131 -16.82 -0.79 -2.31
C ASP A 131 -17.54 -1.66 -1.25
N GLU A 132 -18.10 -2.79 -1.69
CA GLU A 132 -18.92 -3.67 -0.84
C GLU A 132 -18.13 -4.33 0.30
N ALA A 133 -16.88 -4.73 0.04
CA ALA A 133 -16.04 -5.32 1.08
C ALA A 133 -15.66 -4.26 2.12
N MET A 134 -15.44 -3.00 1.71
CA MET A 134 -15.20 -1.90 2.63
C MET A 134 -16.45 -1.57 3.46
N LYS A 135 -17.65 -1.56 2.84
CA LYS A 135 -18.92 -1.35 3.55
C LYS A 135 -19.16 -2.37 4.65
N GLU A 136 -18.95 -3.65 4.34
CA GLU A 136 -19.13 -4.74 5.30
C GLU A 136 -18.23 -4.52 6.53
N VAL A 137 -16.96 -4.20 6.29
CA VAL A 137 -15.97 -4.01 7.36
C VAL A 137 -16.22 -2.71 8.14
N ILE A 138 -16.67 -1.63 7.50
CA ILE A 138 -17.08 -0.39 8.20
C ILE A 138 -18.24 -0.68 9.15
N ASN A 139 -19.24 -1.43 8.70
CA ASN A 139 -20.37 -1.82 9.55
C ASN A 139 -19.91 -2.74 10.69
N GLU A 140 -18.97 -3.64 10.43
CA GLU A 140 -18.38 -4.50 11.46
C GLU A 140 -17.62 -3.71 12.54
N ILE A 141 -16.71 -2.81 12.14
CA ILE A 141 -15.81 -2.11 13.06
C ILE A 141 -16.48 -0.89 13.68
N PHE A 142 -17.02 0.01 12.85
CA PHE A 142 -17.55 1.30 13.30
C PHE A 142 -19.04 1.29 13.62
N GLN A 143 -19.76 0.22 13.25
CA GLN A 143 -21.20 0.07 13.51
C GLN A 143 -22.04 1.22 12.91
N ILE A 144 -21.60 1.73 11.75
CA ILE A 144 -22.29 2.77 11.00
C ILE A 144 -22.45 2.38 9.54
N GLN A 145 -23.43 2.97 8.88
CA GLN A 145 -23.62 2.85 7.44
C GLN A 145 -22.83 3.96 6.74
N PRO A 146 -21.87 3.63 5.84
CA PRO A 146 -21.14 4.63 5.09
C PRO A 146 -22.02 5.31 4.03
N ILE A 147 -21.63 6.53 3.65
CA ILE A 147 -22.26 7.29 2.57
C ILE A 147 -21.48 7.00 1.28
N ASP A 148 -22.19 6.56 0.24
CA ASP A 148 -21.60 6.30 -1.07
C ASP A 148 -21.39 7.62 -1.84
N CYS A 149 -20.14 7.87 -2.26
CA CYS A 149 -19.80 8.98 -3.15
C CYS A 149 -19.78 8.51 -4.61
N ALA A 150 -20.73 9.00 -5.40
CA ALA A 150 -20.92 8.58 -6.79
C ALA A 150 -19.85 9.09 -7.77
N ASP A 151 -19.02 10.06 -7.38
CA ASP A 151 -18.19 10.81 -8.34
C ASP A 151 -16.82 10.18 -8.65
N GLY A 152 -16.44 9.06 -8.03
CA GLY A 152 -15.16 8.38 -8.32
C GLY A 152 -13.90 9.20 -8.04
N ILE A 153 -14.04 10.42 -7.51
CA ILE A 153 -12.95 11.34 -7.13
C ILE A 153 -12.23 10.83 -5.88
N PHE A 154 -12.96 10.17 -4.97
CA PHE A 154 -12.39 9.59 -3.76
C PHE A 154 -12.07 8.12 -3.99
N ARG A 155 -10.80 7.80 -4.28
CA ARG A 155 -10.30 6.40 -4.33
C ARG A 155 -10.11 5.81 -2.92
N LYS A 156 -11.16 5.86 -2.10
CA LYS A 156 -11.30 5.27 -0.75
C LYS A 156 -10.96 6.20 0.42
N MET A 157 -12.04 6.47 1.17
CA MET A 157 -12.15 6.92 2.54
C MET A 157 -11.73 8.36 2.87
N LEU A 158 -12.74 9.18 3.21
CA LEU A 158 -12.59 10.32 4.12
C LEU A 158 -13.35 10.00 5.40
N LEU A 159 -12.64 10.08 6.53
CA LEU A 159 -13.18 10.04 7.88
C LEU A 159 -13.47 11.45 8.40
#